data_AF-H8FXZ1-F1
#
_entry.id   AF-H8FXZ1-F1
#
_cell.length_a   1.000
_cell.length_b   1.000
_cell.length_c   1.000
_cell.angle_alpha   90.00
_cell.angle_beta   90.00
_cell.angle_gamma   90.00
#
_symmetry.space_group_name_H-M   'P 1'
#
loop_
_entity.id
_entity.type
_entity.pdbx_description
1 polymer ?
#
loop_
_entity_poly.entity_id
_entity_poly.type
_entity_poly.pdbx_seq_one_letter_code
_entity_poly.pdbx_strand_id
1 'polypeptide(L)'
;MTKYAWIIDAAEDEPSIIGPSDAPEDLQDRLVDGKGLHFRLYDDDDELCLKGRLISVNADTMAGNYSEEAFGPLDDFGAPAYGCTRIDYLHPKTEQWETL
;
A
#
# COMPACT_ATOMS: atom_id res chain seq x y z
N MET A 1 -16.36 6.01 -3.88
CA MET A 1 -15.45 6.66 -2.92
C MET A 1 -15.02 5.58 -1.95
N THR A 2 -13.78 5.15 -2.07
CA THR A 2 -13.18 4.18 -1.17
C THR A 2 -12.93 4.80 0.20
N LYS A 3 -12.59 3.94 1.16
CA LYS A 3 -12.27 4.30 2.53
C LYS A 3 -10.76 4.29 2.81
N TYR A 4 -9.97 4.17 1.75
CA TYR A 4 -8.52 4.08 1.80
C TYR A 4 -7.90 4.76 0.60
N ALA A 5 -6.61 5.06 0.73
CA ALA A 5 -5.72 5.50 -0.32
C ALA A 5 -4.37 4.78 -0.17
N TRP A 6 -3.69 4.57 -1.28
CA TRP A 6 -2.32 4.09 -1.33
C TRP A 6 -1.47 4.93 -2.28
N ILE A 7 -0.17 4.96 -2.01
CA ILE A 7 0.84 5.55 -2.88
C ILE A 7 1.94 4.52 -3.13
N ILE A 8 2.28 4.27 -4.39
CA ILE A 8 3.48 3.58 -4.80
C ILE A 8 4.61 4.61 -4.85
N ASP A 9 5.72 4.32 -4.18
CA ASP A 9 6.85 5.23 -4.13
C ASP A 9 7.51 5.33 -5.52
N ALA A 10 7.94 6.54 -5.88
CA ALA A 10 8.70 6.78 -7.10
C ALA A 10 9.95 5.88 -7.19
N ALA A 11 10.18 5.32 -8.38
CA ALA A 11 11.46 4.72 -8.76
C ALA A 11 12.34 5.78 -9.44
N GLU A 12 13.63 5.49 -9.67
CA GLU A 12 14.60 6.48 -10.18
C GLU A 12 14.13 7.25 -11.44
N ASP A 13 13.33 6.61 -12.28
CA ASP A 13 12.80 7.19 -13.53
C ASP A 13 11.27 7.26 -13.61
N GLU A 14 10.55 6.92 -12.53
CA GLU A 14 9.08 6.85 -12.56
C GLU A 14 8.43 7.65 -11.42
N PRO A 15 7.37 8.44 -11.71
CA PRO A 15 6.68 9.20 -10.68
C PRO A 15 5.92 8.28 -9.71
N SER A 16 5.67 8.77 -8.49
CA SER A 16 4.77 8.09 -7.56
C SER A 16 3.36 7.97 -8.13
N ILE A 17 2.70 6.85 -7.86
CA ILE A 17 1.34 6.56 -8.32
C ILE A 17 0.42 6.51 -7.11
N ILE A 18 -0.67 7.26 -7.12
CA ILE A 18 -1.69 7.27 -6.06
C ILE A 18 -2.93 6.55 -6.56
N GLY A 19 -3.52 5.72 -5.71
CA GLY A 19 -4.80 5.07 -5.98
C GLY A 19 -5.59 4.74 -4.71
N PRO A 20 -6.80 4.20 -4.87
CA PRO A 20 -7.57 4.18 -6.11
C PRO A 20 -7.96 5.60 -6.57
N SER A 21 -8.35 5.77 -7.83
CA SER A 21 -8.59 7.11 -8.41
C SER A 21 -9.73 7.90 -7.75
N ASP A 22 -10.62 7.23 -7.03
CA ASP A 22 -11.73 7.82 -6.27
C ASP A 22 -11.46 7.88 -4.75
N ALA A 23 -10.19 7.75 -4.34
CA ALA A 23 -9.77 7.88 -2.96
C ALA A 23 -10.06 9.28 -2.39
N PRO A 24 -10.41 9.41 -1.11
CA PRO A 24 -10.60 10.71 -0.46
C PRO A 24 -9.36 11.61 -0.55
N GLU A 25 -9.56 12.89 -0.92
CA GLU A 25 -8.47 13.87 -1.12
C GLU A 25 -7.63 14.05 0.17
N ASP A 26 -8.26 14.04 1.34
CA ASP A 26 -7.56 14.16 2.62
C ASP A 26 -6.61 12.98 2.90
N LEU A 27 -6.93 11.78 2.40
CA LEU A 27 -6.04 10.63 2.53
C LEU A 27 -4.88 10.70 1.53
N GLN A 28 -5.13 11.20 0.32
CA GLN A 28 -4.09 11.42 -0.69
C GLN A 28 -3.07 12.45 -0.20
N ASP A 29 -3.52 13.58 0.35
CA ASP A 29 -2.65 14.62 0.91
C ASP A 29 -1.76 14.06 2.04
N ARG A 30 -2.33 13.24 2.94
CA ARG A 30 -1.56 12.58 4.01
C ARG A 30 -0.48 11.65 3.46
N LEU A 31 -0.74 10.92 2.38
CA LEU A 31 0.25 10.05 1.74
C LEU A 31 1.39 10.86 1.11
N VAL A 32 1.07 11.99 0.47
CA VAL A 32 2.07 12.92 -0.09
C VAL A 32 2.94 13.54 1.02
N ASP A 33 2.34 13.88 2.16
CA ASP A 33 3.04 14.30 3.39
C ASP A 33 3.86 13.17 4.07
N GLY A 34 3.82 11.99 3.47
CA GLY A 34 4.60 10.83 3.84
C GLY A 34 4.07 10.03 5.03
N LYS A 35 2.78 10.16 5.33
CA LYS A 35 2.09 9.33 6.32
C LYS A 35 1.67 7.99 5.72
N GLY A 36 1.29 7.06 6.59
CA GLY A 36 0.75 5.76 6.21
C GLY A 36 1.63 4.58 6.62
N LEU A 37 1.06 3.40 6.49
CA LEU A 37 1.74 2.14 6.77
C LEU A 37 2.51 1.71 5.54
N HIS A 38 3.78 1.39 5.72
CA HIS A 38 4.64 0.94 4.63
C HIS A 38 4.25 -0.47 4.21
N PHE A 39 4.13 -0.67 2.90
CA PHE A 39 3.93 -1.99 2.31
C PHE A 39 5.00 -2.31 1.26
N ARG A 40 5.13 -3.60 0.97
CA ARG A 40 5.91 -4.17 -0.13
C ARG A 40 5.05 -5.17 -0.89
N LEU A 41 5.16 -5.16 -2.21
CA LEU A 41 4.49 -6.10 -3.09
C LEU A 41 5.52 -7.01 -3.73
N TYR A 42 5.22 -8.31 -3.78
CA TYR A 42 6.09 -9.33 -4.34
C TYR A 42 5.34 -10.16 -5.38
N ASP A 43 6.06 -10.69 -6.36
CA ASP A 43 5.56 -11.69 -7.30
C ASP A 43 5.53 -13.11 -6.69
N ASP A 44 5.25 -14.10 -7.54
CA ASP A 44 5.15 -15.52 -7.16
C ASP A 44 6.51 -16.20 -6.96
N ASP A 45 7.61 -15.52 -7.34
CA ASP A 45 8.99 -15.95 -7.13
C ASP A 45 9.66 -15.23 -5.92
N ASP A 46 8.88 -14.52 -5.09
CA ASP A 46 9.33 -13.75 -3.94
C ASP A 46 10.21 -12.51 -4.29
N GLU A 47 10.20 -12.04 -5.54
CA GLU A 47 10.92 -10.84 -5.94
C GLU A 47 10.14 -9.56 -5.58
N LEU A 48 10.83 -8.56 -5.04
CA LEU A 48 10.21 -7.28 -4.67
C LEU A 48 9.87 -6.48 -5.93
N CYS A 49 8.58 -6.37 -6.24
CA CYS A 49 8.11 -5.60 -7.39
C CYS A 49 7.97 -4.12 -7.06
N LEU A 50 7.24 -3.81 -5.97
CA LEU A 50 6.83 -2.44 -5.63
C LEU A 50 6.87 -2.22 -4.12
N LYS A 51 6.95 -0.95 -3.72
CA LYS A 51 6.83 -0.53 -2.32
C LYS A 51 6.05 0.78 -2.24
N GLY A 52 5.44 1.03 -1.09
CA GLY A 52 4.59 2.19 -0.94
C GLY A 52 4.03 2.36 0.46
N ARG A 53 3.01 3.22 0.56
CA ARG A 53 2.28 3.47 1.81
C ARG A 53 0.78 3.40 1.60
N LEU A 54 0.06 2.90 2.60
CA LEU A 54 -1.41 2.86 2.64
C LEU A 54 -1.93 3.61 3.86
N ILE A 55 -3.04 4.32 3.68
CA ILE A 55 -3.87 4.87 4.76
C ILE A 55 -5.31 4.43 4.50
N SER A 56 -5.97 3.91 5.52
CA SER A 56 -7.41 3.71 5.54
C SER A 56 -8.02 4.44 6.72
N VAL A 57 -9.27 4.91 6.57
CA VAL A 57 -10.06 5.48 7.67
C VAL A 57 -10.24 4.51 8.84
N ASN A 58 -10.04 3.20 8.62
CA ASN A 58 -10.16 2.15 9.64
C ASN A 58 -8.80 1.56 10.06
N ALA A 59 -7.70 1.89 9.36
CA ALA A 59 -6.42 1.18 9.49
C ALA A 59 -5.26 2.01 10.04
N ASP A 60 -5.52 3.00 10.90
CA ASP A 60 -4.43 3.65 11.67
C ASP A 60 -3.78 2.69 12.71
N THR A 61 -4.12 1.39 12.70
CA THR A 61 -3.55 0.35 13.58
C THR A 61 -3.33 -0.97 12.81
N MET A 62 -2.35 -1.79 13.22
CA MET A 62 -2.08 -3.13 12.65
C MET A 62 -3.33 -4.04 12.61
N ALA A 63 -4.33 -3.81 13.46
CA ALA A 63 -5.60 -4.56 13.41
C ALA A 63 -6.42 -4.27 12.14
N GLY A 64 -6.22 -3.08 11.54
CA GLY A 64 -6.79 -2.73 10.24
C GLY A 64 -6.02 -3.30 9.04
N ASN A 65 -4.83 -3.87 9.26
CA ASN A 65 -4.08 -4.55 8.19
C ASN A 65 -4.75 -5.87 7.76
N TYR A 66 -5.65 -6.44 8.56
CA TYR A 66 -6.45 -7.61 8.15
C TYR A 66 -7.81 -7.23 7.55
N SER A 67 -8.02 -5.94 7.22
CA SER A 67 -9.22 -5.51 6.49
C SER A 67 -9.04 -5.75 4.99
N GLU A 68 -10.15 -5.91 4.26
CA GLU A 68 -10.13 -6.00 2.79
C GLU A 68 -9.41 -4.79 2.15
N GLU A 69 -9.44 -3.62 2.81
CA GLU A 69 -8.78 -2.40 2.36
C GLU A 69 -7.25 -2.53 2.31
N ALA A 70 -6.65 -3.39 3.14
CA ALA A 70 -5.20 -3.60 3.17
C ALA A 70 -4.69 -4.33 1.91
N PHE A 71 -5.56 -5.04 1.19
CA PHE A 71 -5.20 -5.66 -0.08
C PHE A 71 -5.34 -4.70 -1.27
N GLY A 72 -5.88 -3.49 -1.07
CA GLY A 72 -6.08 -2.49 -2.13
C GLY A 72 -4.87 -2.27 -3.05
N PRO A 73 -3.64 -2.01 -2.53
CA PRO A 73 -2.48 -1.81 -3.41
C PRO A 73 -2.15 -3.03 -4.27
N LEU A 74 -2.36 -4.23 -3.73
CA LEU A 74 -2.15 -5.49 -4.44
C LEU A 74 -3.24 -5.70 -5.50
N ASP A 75 -4.51 -5.59 -5.12
CA ASP A 75 -5.65 -5.89 -5.99
C ASP A 75 -5.88 -4.83 -7.06
N ASP A 76 -5.71 -3.54 -6.71
CA ASP A 76 -5.98 -2.41 -7.59
C ASP A 76 -4.87 -2.24 -8.65
N PHE A 77 -3.62 -2.60 -8.31
CA PHE A 77 -2.45 -2.26 -9.13
C PHE A 77 -1.40 -3.38 -9.19
N GLY A 78 -0.93 -3.88 -8.05
CA GLY A 78 0.17 -4.86 -8.01
C GLY A 78 -0.07 -6.11 -8.86
N ALA A 79 -1.15 -6.83 -8.60
CA ALA A 79 -1.55 -8.03 -9.35
C ALA A 79 -1.86 -7.71 -10.83
N PRO A 80 -2.73 -6.74 -11.17
CA PRO A 80 -3.10 -6.49 -12.57
C PRO A 80 -1.99 -5.88 -13.43
N ALA A 81 -1.10 -5.05 -12.88
CA ALA A 81 -0.07 -4.36 -13.65
C ALA A 81 1.32 -5.00 -13.56
N TYR A 82 1.65 -5.65 -12.43
CA TYR A 82 3.00 -6.19 -12.16
C TYR A 82 3.01 -7.68 -11.80
N GLY A 83 1.85 -8.36 -11.81
CA GLY A 83 1.79 -9.79 -11.46
C GLY A 83 2.11 -10.09 -9.99
N CYS A 84 2.01 -9.09 -9.10
CA CYS A 84 2.26 -9.32 -7.68
C CYS A 84 1.23 -10.29 -7.10
N THR A 85 1.66 -11.15 -6.18
CA THR A 85 0.82 -12.15 -5.50
C THR A 85 0.85 -12.04 -3.99
N ARG A 86 1.77 -11.26 -3.43
CA ARG A 86 1.91 -11.06 -1.97
C ARG A 86 2.04 -9.58 -1.62
N ILE A 87 1.48 -9.22 -0.48
CA ILE A 87 1.71 -7.93 0.18
C ILE A 87 2.22 -8.15 1.61
N ASP A 88 3.29 -7.45 1.96
CA ASP A 88 3.83 -7.40 3.32
C ASP A 88 3.73 -5.97 3.86
N TYR A 89 3.46 -5.84 5.16
CA TYR A 89 3.42 -4.57 5.87
C TYR A 89 4.52 -4.46 6.93
N LEU A 90 5.09 -3.26 7.08
CA LEU A 90 6.05 -2.99 8.15
C LEU A 90 5.32 -2.77 9.48
N HIS A 91 5.55 -3.65 10.45
CA HIS A 91 4.99 -3.51 11.78
C HIS A 91 5.59 -2.27 12.49
N PRO A 92 4.79 -1.27 12.90
CA PRO A 92 5.31 0.02 13.39
C PRO A 92 6.04 -0.05 14.74
N LYS A 93 5.76 -1.06 15.58
CA LYS A 93 6.46 -1.26 16.87
C LYS A 93 7.69 -2.16 16.81
N THR A 94 7.67 -3.22 15.99
CA THR A 94 8.74 -4.22 15.92
C THR A 94 9.68 -3.98 14.75
N GLU A 95 9.28 -3.13 13.79
CA GLU A 95 10.01 -2.85 12.55
C GLU A 95 10.30 -4.10 11.71
N GLN A 96 9.46 -5.13 11.87
CA GLN A 96 9.50 -6.37 11.10
C GLN A 96 8.44 -6.34 9.99
N TRP A 97 8.75 -6.98 8.86
CA TRP A 97 7.78 -7.17 7.77
C TRP A 97 6.90 -8.37 8.08
N GLU A 98 5.59 -8.18 7.96
CA GLU A 98 4.58 -9.20 8.19
C GLU A 98 3.71 -9.34 6.95
N THR A 99 3.58 -10.58 6.46
CA THR A 99 2.70 -10.92 5.35
C THR A 99 1.25 -10.97 5.83
N LEU A 100 0.34 -10.49 4.98
CA LEU A 100 -1.10 -10.61 5.18
C LEU A 100 -1.70 -11.82 4.48
#